data_AF-A0A356R9L6-F1
#
_entry.id   AF-A0A356R9L6-F1
#
_cell.length_a   1.000
_cell.length_b   1.000
_cell.length_c   1.000
_cell.angle_alpha   90.00
_cell.angle_beta   90.00
_cell.angle_gamma   90.00
#
_symmetry.space_group_name_H-M   'P 1'
#
loop_
_entity.id
_entity.type
_entity.pdbx_description
1 polymer ?
#
loop_
_entity_poly.entity_id
_entity_poly.type
_entity_poly.pdbx_seq_one_letter_code
_entity_poly.pdbx_strand_id
1 'polypeptide(L)'
;MNTTVAIHACVIGLALLLVGGEQVKAETPPPEPDESHLVEEDVNIMTGLYIRKYSLQQDGVVDYKTARQILISEVNEHWNTVVETKEWPLFYWYDEKRDGHWTMYVDPELKGCTCDIVPYEEKTENVTAQKDPF
;
A
#
# COMPACT_ATOMS: atom_id res chain seq x y z
N MET A 1 52.37 -9.33 -23.88
CA MET A 1 51.68 -10.37 -23.08
C MET A 1 50.56 -9.77 -22.22
N ASN A 2 49.85 -8.72 -22.69
CA ASN A 2 48.91 -7.92 -21.87
C ASN A 2 47.48 -7.85 -22.43
N THR A 3 47.22 -8.45 -23.60
CA THR A 3 45.93 -8.34 -24.28
C THR A 3 44.92 -9.43 -23.87
N THR A 4 45.39 -10.61 -23.47
CA THR A 4 44.53 -11.73 -23.03
C THR A 4 43.89 -11.52 -21.65
N VAL A 5 44.55 -10.79 -20.75
CA VAL A 5 44.04 -10.48 -19.39
C VAL A 5 42.90 -9.46 -19.45
N ALA A 6 43.01 -8.46 -20.33
CA ALA A 6 41.97 -7.43 -20.49
C ALA A 6 40.65 -8.02 -21.02
N ILE A 7 40.71 -9.01 -21.92
CA ILE A 7 39.52 -9.64 -22.49
C ILE A 7 38.77 -10.47 -21.44
N HIS A 8 39.48 -11.20 -20.58
CA HIS A 8 38.84 -12.00 -19.52
C HIS A 8 38.18 -11.13 -18.44
N ALA A 9 38.80 -10.01 -18.05
CA ALA A 9 38.21 -9.08 -17.10
C ALA A 9 36.90 -8.46 -17.63
N CYS A 10 36.83 -8.19 -18.94
CA CYS A 10 35.66 -7.60 -19.58
C CYS A 10 34.48 -8.60 -19.67
N VAL A 11 34.75 -9.89 -19.90
CA VAL A 11 33.71 -10.93 -19.98
C VAL A 11 33.12 -11.25 -18.60
N ILE A 12 33.94 -11.23 -17.54
CA ILE A 12 33.45 -11.44 -16.16
C ILE A 12 32.63 -10.25 -15.67
N GLY A 13 33.05 -9.01 -15.99
CA GLY A 13 32.29 -7.81 -15.67
C GLY A 13 30.93 -7.75 -16.37
N LEU A 14 30.84 -8.22 -17.61
CA LEU A 14 29.58 -8.26 -18.36
C LEU A 14 28.64 -9.38 -17.87
N ALA A 15 29.19 -10.51 -17.40
CA ALA A 15 28.39 -11.60 -16.83
C ALA A 15 27.76 -11.23 -15.47
N LEU A 16 28.43 -10.40 -14.66
CA LEU A 16 27.89 -9.92 -13.38
C LEU A 16 26.74 -8.90 -13.55
N LEU A 17 26.70 -8.18 -14.68
CA LEU A 17 25.62 -7.25 -15.00
C LEU A 17 24.33 -7.94 -15.45
N LEU A 18 24.39 -9.21 -15.88
CA LEU A 18 23.22 -9.96 -16.37
C LEU A 18 22.47 -10.73 -15.27
N VAL A 19 23.05 -10.88 -14.08
CA VAL A 19 22.46 -11.67 -12.97
C VAL A 19 21.90 -10.78 -11.85
N GLY A 20 22.22 -9.48 -11.83
CA GLY A 20 21.85 -8.55 -10.76
C GLY A 20 20.56 -7.74 -10.97
N GLY A 21 19.73 -8.10 -11.94
CA GLY A 21 18.39 -7.53 -12.04
C GLY A 21 17.48 -8.23 -11.05
N GLU A 22 17.43 -7.79 -9.79
CA GLU A 22 16.29 -8.10 -8.93
C GLU A 22 15.05 -7.65 -9.71
N GLN A 23 14.28 -8.62 -10.21
CA GLN A 23 12.93 -8.34 -10.63
C GLN A 23 12.22 -7.89 -9.36
N VAL A 24 12.04 -6.58 -9.21
CA VAL A 24 11.18 -6.00 -8.18
C VAL A 24 9.77 -6.47 -8.54
N LYS A 25 9.45 -7.69 -8.11
CA LYS A 25 8.10 -8.18 -8.06
C LYS A 25 7.39 -7.18 -7.16
N ALA A 26 6.41 -6.45 -7.68
CA ALA A 26 5.55 -5.63 -6.84
C ALA A 26 4.98 -6.57 -5.77
N GLU A 27 5.50 -6.46 -4.57
CA GLU A 27 5.13 -7.31 -3.46
C GLU A 27 3.73 -6.86 -3.06
N THR A 28 2.73 -7.67 -3.39
CA THR A 28 1.35 -7.46 -2.96
C THR A 28 1.31 -7.49 -1.43
N PRO A 29 0.50 -6.65 -0.76
CA PRO A 29 0.44 -6.67 0.69
C PRO A 29 -0.05 -8.05 1.16
N PRO A 30 0.30 -8.45 2.39
CA PRO A 30 -0.31 -9.64 2.99
C PRO A 30 -1.83 -9.46 3.05
N PRO A 31 -2.62 -10.56 3.13
CA PRO A 31 -4.06 -10.47 3.34
C PRO A 31 -4.41 -9.66 4.59
N GLU A 32 -5.61 -9.07 4.62
CA GLU A 32 -6.10 -8.37 5.80
C GLU A 32 -6.09 -9.30 7.04
N PRO A 33 -5.47 -8.88 8.16
CA PRO A 33 -5.44 -9.66 9.38
C PRO A 33 -6.82 -9.81 10.02
N ASP A 34 -6.96 -10.86 10.83
CA ASP A 34 -8.15 -11.05 11.65
C ASP A 34 -8.24 -10.07 12.82
N GLU A 35 -9.38 -10.10 13.50
CA GLU A 35 -9.69 -9.26 14.67
C GLU A 35 -8.69 -9.38 15.83
N SER A 36 -7.95 -10.49 15.94
CA SER A 36 -6.99 -10.68 17.04
C SER A 36 -5.73 -9.82 16.88
N HIS A 37 -5.50 -9.25 15.69
CA HIS A 37 -4.41 -8.33 15.41
C HIS A 37 -4.86 -6.86 15.46
N LEU A 38 -6.17 -6.61 15.60
CA LEU A 38 -6.74 -5.27 15.59
C LEU A 38 -6.30 -4.49 16.83
N VAL A 39 -5.78 -3.29 16.60
CA VAL A 39 -5.32 -2.37 17.65
C VAL A 39 -6.30 -1.21 17.82
N GLU A 40 -6.76 -0.63 16.70
CA GLU A 40 -7.56 0.60 16.73
C GLU A 40 -8.44 0.69 15.47
N GLU A 41 -9.58 1.36 15.62
CA GLU A 41 -10.50 1.70 14.53
C GLU A 41 -10.77 3.20 14.56
N ASP A 42 -10.82 3.82 13.37
CA ASP A 42 -11.08 5.25 13.20
C ASP A 42 -12.16 5.47 12.13
N VAL A 43 -13.15 6.29 12.45
CA VAL A 43 -14.27 6.63 11.57
C VAL A 43 -14.10 8.07 11.13
N ASN A 44 -13.70 8.26 9.88
CA ASN A 44 -13.54 9.59 9.31
C ASN A 44 -14.62 9.88 8.28
N ILE A 45 -15.77 10.38 8.77
CA ILE A 45 -16.93 10.75 7.95
C ILE A 45 -16.56 11.80 6.88
N MET A 46 -15.64 12.73 7.19
CA MET A 46 -15.24 13.78 6.26
C MET A 46 -14.55 13.22 5.02
N THR A 47 -13.74 12.18 5.20
CA THR A 47 -13.12 11.44 4.08
C THR A 47 -13.98 10.31 3.53
N GLY A 48 -15.06 9.94 4.23
CA GLY A 48 -15.87 8.77 3.90
C GLY A 48 -15.14 7.44 4.09
N LEU A 49 -14.14 7.39 4.98
CA LEU A 49 -13.32 6.21 5.22
C LEU A 49 -13.45 5.69 6.65
N TYR A 50 -13.53 4.37 6.75
CA TYR A 50 -13.40 3.61 7.99
C TYR A 50 -12.05 2.91 8.00
N ILE A 51 -11.17 3.30 8.91
CA ILE A 51 -9.78 2.84 8.98
C ILE A 51 -9.64 1.83 10.11
N ARG A 52 -9.00 0.70 9.82
CA ARG A 52 -8.63 -0.32 10.80
C ARG A 52 -7.12 -0.43 10.86
N LYS A 53 -6.56 -0.47 12.07
CA LYS A 53 -5.11 -0.52 12.33
C LYS A 53 -4.77 -1.82 13.05
N TYR A 54 -3.76 -2.52 12.56
CA TYR A 54 -3.38 -3.84 13.03
C TYR A 54 -1.91 -3.87 13.44
N SER A 55 -1.60 -4.75 14.38
CA SER A 55 -0.24 -5.16 14.77
C SER A 55 -0.06 -6.63 14.41
N LEU A 56 0.68 -6.91 13.34
CA LEU A 56 0.89 -8.28 12.83
C LEU A 56 1.65 -9.16 13.82
N GLN A 57 2.50 -8.57 14.67
CA GLN A 57 3.21 -9.29 15.73
C GLN A 57 2.46 -9.26 17.08
N GLN A 58 1.26 -8.67 17.13
CA GLN A 58 0.45 -8.54 18.33
C GLN A 58 1.18 -7.88 19.52
N ASP A 59 2.11 -6.97 19.23
CA ASP A 59 2.90 -6.23 20.23
C ASP A 59 2.45 -4.77 20.38
N GLY A 60 1.34 -4.42 19.72
CA GLY A 60 0.72 -3.08 19.78
C GLY A 60 1.35 -2.07 18.83
N VAL A 61 2.48 -2.40 18.17
CA VAL A 61 3.04 -1.56 17.12
C VAL A 61 2.24 -1.79 15.85
N VAL A 62 1.65 -0.73 15.33
CA VAL A 62 0.84 -0.77 14.11
C VAL A 62 1.77 -0.83 12.90
N ASP A 63 1.66 -1.91 12.13
CA ASP A 63 2.45 -2.19 10.92
C ASP A 63 1.58 -2.56 9.71
N TYR A 64 0.26 -2.61 9.89
CA TYR A 64 -0.70 -2.84 8.81
C TYR A 64 -1.98 -2.02 9.03
N LYS A 65 -2.52 -1.45 7.95
CA LYS A 65 -3.77 -0.67 8.01
C LYS A 65 -4.64 -0.95 6.80
N THR A 66 -5.95 -0.91 6.99
CA THR A 66 -6.93 -0.95 5.90
C THR A 66 -7.87 0.25 5.99
N ALA A 67 -8.39 0.70 4.84
CA ALA A 67 -9.48 1.67 4.81
C ALA A 67 -10.61 1.19 3.91
N ARG A 68 -11.82 1.14 4.46
CA ARG A 68 -13.06 0.83 3.74
C ARG A 68 -13.82 2.12 3.45
N GLN A 69 -14.54 2.12 2.34
CA GLN A 69 -15.49 3.19 2.04
C GLN A 69 -16.72 3.06 2.96
N ILE A 70 -17.12 4.17 3.58
CA ILE A 70 -18.37 4.30 4.32
C ILE A 70 -19.51 4.47 3.30
N LEU A 71 -20.57 3.68 3.46
CA LEU A 71 -21.80 3.75 2.67
C LEU A 71 -22.87 4.59 3.36
N ILE A 72 -23.03 4.37 4.67
CA ILE A 72 -24.03 5.02 5.51
C ILE A 72 -23.36 5.40 6.82
N SER A 73 -23.68 6.58 7.34
CA SER A 73 -23.28 7.04 8.67
C SER A 73 -24.51 7.54 9.40
N GLU A 74 -24.81 6.94 10.54
CA GLU A 74 -25.97 7.27 11.37
C GLU A 74 -25.54 7.48 12.82
N VAL A 75 -26.36 8.21 13.57
CA VAL A 75 -26.20 8.37 15.02
C VAL A 75 -27.27 7.54 15.69
N ASN A 76 -26.86 6.56 16.49
CA ASN A 76 -27.81 5.70 17.19
C ASN A 76 -28.43 6.40 18.42
N GLU A 77 -29.36 5.72 19.09
CA GLU A 77 -30.08 6.24 20.28
C GLU A 77 -29.16 6.64 21.46
N HIS A 78 -27.92 6.15 21.46
CA HIS A 78 -26.90 6.43 22.46
C HIS A 78 -25.92 7.51 22.03
N TRP A 79 -26.22 8.25 20.95
CA TRP A 79 -25.36 9.29 20.37
C TRP A 79 -24.01 8.78 19.83
N ASN A 80 -23.91 7.47 19.58
CA ASN A 80 -22.73 6.89 18.93
C ASN A 80 -22.88 6.95 17.42
N THR A 81 -21.80 7.30 16.74
CA THR A 81 -21.71 7.15 15.28
C THR A 81 -21.60 5.67 14.95
N VAL A 82 -22.49 5.18 14.10
CA VAL A 82 -22.47 3.84 13.54
C VAL A 82 -22.35 3.98 12.03
N VAL A 83 -21.44 3.21 11.43
CA VAL A 83 -21.20 3.25 10.00
C VAL A 83 -21.46 1.89 9.37
N GLU A 84 -22.09 1.91 8.20
CA GLU A 84 -22.08 0.79 7.27
C GLU A 84 -20.95 1.02 6.27
N THR A 85 -20.16 -0.01 5.98
CA THR A 85 -19.00 0.09 5.08
C THR A 85 -19.07 -0.94 3.97
N LYS A 86 -18.30 -0.73 2.91
CA LYS A 86 -17.98 -1.80 1.97
C LYS A 86 -17.31 -2.96 2.70
N GLU A 87 -17.62 -4.19 2.30
CA GLU A 87 -17.04 -5.41 2.87
C GLU A 87 -15.51 -5.40 2.76
N TRP A 88 -14.99 -5.11 1.56
CA TRP A 88 -13.56 -5.15 1.24
C TRP A 88 -12.92 -3.76 1.34
N PRO A 89 -11.68 -3.67 1.86
CA PRO A 89 -10.93 -2.42 1.87
C PRO A 89 -10.65 -1.88 0.47
N LEU A 90 -10.71 -0.56 0.35
CA LEU A 90 -10.24 0.17 -0.83
C LEU A 90 -8.72 0.34 -0.77
N PHE A 91 -8.19 0.67 0.41
CA PHE A 91 -6.77 0.95 0.60
C PHE A 91 -6.15 0.05 1.65
N TYR A 92 -4.87 -0.22 1.44
CA TYR A 92 -4.02 -0.97 2.33
C TYR A 92 -2.72 -0.18 2.54
N TRP A 93 -2.21 -0.14 3.77
CA TRP A 93 -0.87 0.35 4.06
C TRP A 93 -0.13 -0.73 4.83
N TYR A 94 1.08 -1.04 4.37
CA TYR A 94 1.92 -2.04 4.99
C TYR A 94 3.32 -1.47 5.25
N ASP A 95 3.75 -1.55 6.50
CA ASP A 95 5.10 -1.25 6.95
C ASP A 95 5.80 -2.58 7.28
N GLU A 96 6.29 -3.23 6.23
CA GLU A 96 6.94 -4.55 6.31
C GLU A 96 8.12 -4.55 7.29
N LYS A 97 8.90 -3.47 7.30
CA LYS A 97 10.13 -3.37 8.10
C LYS A 97 9.88 -2.80 9.48
N ARG A 98 8.66 -2.32 9.74
CA ARG A 98 8.25 -1.69 11.00
C ARG A 98 9.15 -0.50 11.35
N ASP A 99 9.56 0.24 10.33
CA ASP A 99 10.48 1.37 10.42
C ASP A 99 9.79 2.73 10.16
N GLY A 100 8.46 2.71 9.97
CA GLY A 100 7.64 3.87 9.69
C GLY A 100 7.51 4.18 8.19
N HIS A 101 8.14 3.42 7.31
CA HIS A 101 7.97 3.56 5.86
C HIS A 101 6.84 2.68 5.35
N TRP A 102 5.75 3.32 4.94
CA TRP A 102 4.53 2.64 4.50
C TRP A 102 4.48 2.52 2.99
N THR A 103 4.25 1.31 2.49
CA THR A 103 3.80 1.09 1.11
C THR A 103 2.28 1.11 1.09
N MET A 104 1.71 1.92 0.20
CA MET A 104 0.26 2.00 0.01
C MET A 104 -0.16 1.20 -1.21
N TYR A 105 -1.29 0.51 -1.09
CA TYR A 105 -1.91 -0.25 -2.16
C TYR A 105 -3.40 0.09 -2.25
N VAL A 106 -3.98 -0.19 -3.42
CA VAL A 106 -5.40 0.01 -3.71
C VAL A 106 -5.97 -1.28 -4.29
N ASP A 107 -7.20 -1.63 -3.91
CA ASP A 107 -8.05 -2.62 -4.60
C ASP A 107 -9.04 -1.85 -5.49
N PRO A 108 -8.77 -1.69 -6.80
CA PRO A 108 -9.64 -0.94 -7.69
C PRO A 108 -11.00 -1.62 -7.90
N GLU A 109 -11.04 -2.94 -7.73
CA GLU A 109 -12.22 -3.77 -8.00
C GLU A 109 -13.10 -3.96 -6.75
N LEU A 110 -12.57 -3.67 -5.55
CA LEU A 110 -13.22 -3.80 -4.24
C LEU A 110 -13.77 -5.22 -4.00
N LYS A 111 -12.97 -6.23 -4.31
CA LYS A 111 -13.33 -7.65 -4.17
C LYS A 111 -12.50 -8.39 -3.13
N GLY A 112 -11.49 -7.73 -2.55
CA GLY A 112 -10.58 -8.33 -1.57
C GLY A 112 -9.64 -9.39 -2.15
N CYS A 113 -9.59 -9.54 -3.48
CA CYS A 113 -8.62 -10.43 -4.10
C CYS A 113 -7.25 -9.76 -4.08
N THR A 114 -6.26 -10.37 -3.43
CA THR A 114 -4.86 -9.92 -3.50
C THR A 114 -4.31 -9.89 -4.93
N CYS A 115 -4.95 -10.59 -5.86
CA CYS A 115 -4.64 -10.57 -7.28
C CYS A 115 -4.98 -9.25 -8.01
N ASP A 116 -5.95 -8.49 -7.50
CA ASP A 116 -6.40 -7.22 -8.07
C ASP A 116 -5.80 -6.01 -7.35
N ILE A 117 -5.14 -6.24 -6.20
CA ILE A 117 -4.49 -5.20 -5.40
C ILE A 117 -3.20 -4.76 -6.08
N VAL A 118 -3.09 -3.44 -6.31
CA VAL A 118 -1.93 -2.83 -6.97
C VAL A 118 -1.31 -1.74 -6.08
N PRO A 119 0.00 -1.47 -6.21
CA PRO A 119 0.62 -0.32 -5.56
C PRO A 119 -0.11 0.97 -5.92
N TYR A 120 -0.30 1.84 -4.94
CA TYR A 120 -0.84 3.17 -5.18
C TYR A 120 0.25 4.05 -5.80
N GLU A 121 -0.01 4.55 -7.00
CA GLU A 121 0.87 5.51 -7.67
C GLU A 121 0.23 6.91 -7.65
N GLU A 122 0.92 7.86 -7.02
CA GLU A 122 0.51 9.26 -7.10
C GLU A 122 0.77 9.78 -8.52
N LYS A 123 -0.30 10.07 -9.27
CA LYS A 123 -0.17 10.73 -10.56
C LYS A 123 0.20 12.19 -10.34
N THR A 124 1.45 12.55 -10.58
CA THR A 124 1.83 13.97 -10.69
C THR A 124 1.33 14.49 -12.03
N GLU A 125 0.20 15.20 -12.03
CA GLU A 125 -0.19 15.97 -13.21
C GLU A 125 0.79 17.15 -13.37
N ASN A 126 1.52 17.19 -14.49
CA ASN A 126 2.25 18.39 -14.88
C ASN A 126 1.25 19.47 -15.27
N VAL A 127 0.75 20.24 -14.29
CA VAL A 127 -0.08 21.40 -14.54
C VAL A 127 0.80 22.49 -15.15
N THR A 128 0.98 22.45 -16.47
CA THR A 128 1.32 23.65 -17.23
C THR A 128 0.18 24.62 -17.03
N ALA A 129 0.43 25.68 -16.26
CA ALA A 129 -0.52 26.78 -16.08
C ALA A 129 -0.86 27.36 -17.46
N GLN A 130 -1.98 26.91 -18.03
CA GLN A 130 -2.61 27.59 -19.14
C GLN A 130 -3.19 28.88 -18.55
N LYS A 131 -2.52 29.99 -18.82
CA LYS A 131 -2.99 31.31 -18.42
C LYS A 131 -4.31 31.57 -19.15
N ASP A 132 -5.42 31.45 -18.44
CA ASP A 132 -6.74 31.76 -18.98
C ASP A 132 -6.80 33.24 -19.39
N PRO A 133 -7.28 33.57 -20.60
CA PRO A 133 -7.32 34.93 -21.12
C PRO A 133 -8.63 35.66 -20.78
N PHE A 134 -9.12 35.53 -19.54
CA PHE A 134 -10.28 36.28 -19.05
C PHE A 134 -9.90 37.21 -17.90
#